data_AF-A0A349BQZ1-F1
#
_entry.id   AF-A0A349BQZ1-F1
#
_cell.length_a   1.000
_cell.length_b   1.000
_cell.length_c   1.000
_cell.angle_alpha   90.00
_cell.angle_beta   90.00
_cell.angle_gamma   90.00
#
_symmetry.space_group_name_H-M   'P 1'
#
loop_
_entity.id
_entity.type
_entity.pdbx_description
1 polymer ?
#
loop_
_entity_poly.entity_id
_entity_poly.type
_entity_poly.pdbx_seq_one_letter_code
_entity_poly.pdbx_strand_id
1 'polypeptide(L)'
;MDLNTIWFLLTGVFLTGYAILDGFDLGVGILHLFIRKEQDRIINMRAISPLWDGNEVWLIAGTGSLFAVFPLAYATILSAFYLLFIMLLFSLIFRAISIEFRNKESSQNWQHLWDLGFGLGSLSSSFLFGVMLGNIIKGLPINKEGIFASDIILLLNPYSILIGLLILTIFTMHGGIYMTLKTDGVLQEKMRRSVFVSWIAFIITYSSAIISTLIISP
;
A
#
# COMPACT_ATOMS: atom_id res chain seq x y z
N MET A 1 -18.60 -24.62 10.03
CA MET A 1 -17.44 -23.74 10.21
C MET A 1 -17.33 -23.41 11.69
N ASP A 2 -16.14 -23.52 12.27
CA ASP A 2 -15.89 -23.10 13.64
C ASP A 2 -15.64 -21.59 13.71
N LEU A 3 -15.63 -21.04 14.94
CA LEU A 3 -15.46 -19.60 15.17
C LEU A 3 -14.10 -19.10 14.66
N ASN A 4 -13.05 -19.91 14.78
CA ASN A 4 -11.71 -19.58 14.31
C ASN A 4 -11.68 -19.39 12.79
N THR A 5 -12.30 -20.30 12.03
CA THR A 5 -12.38 -20.17 10.56
C THR A 5 -13.18 -18.94 10.15
N ILE A 6 -14.29 -18.63 10.84
CA ILE A 6 -15.09 -17.42 10.56
C ILE A 6 -14.23 -16.16 10.74
N TRP A 7 -13.51 -16.04 11.86
CA TRP A 7 -12.66 -14.88 12.11
C TRP A 7 -11.43 -14.79 11.21
N PHE A 8 -10.88 -15.93 10.79
CA PHE A 8 -9.83 -15.96 9.79
C PHE A 8 -10.33 -15.36 8.46
N LEU A 9 -11.51 -15.79 7.99
CA LEU A 9 -12.12 -15.23 6.79
C LEU A 9 -12.48 -13.74 6.95
N LEU A 10 -13.03 -13.34 8.09
CA LEU A 10 -13.33 -11.92 8.37
C LEU A 10 -12.07 -11.06 8.38
N THR A 11 -10.96 -11.56 8.94
CA THR A 11 -9.67 -10.87 8.87
C THR A 11 -9.22 -10.70 7.42
N GLY A 12 -9.38 -11.73 6.59
CA GLY A 12 -9.15 -11.65 5.15
C GLY A 12 -10.04 -10.62 4.45
N VAL A 13 -11.32 -10.51 4.84
CA VAL A 13 -12.26 -9.50 4.35
C VAL A 13 -11.81 -8.10 4.74
N PHE A 14 -11.36 -7.87 5.98
CA PHE A 14 -10.86 -6.55 6.38
C PHE A 14 -9.62 -6.12 5.58
N LEU A 15 -8.64 -7.01 5.44
CA LEU A 15 -7.41 -6.72 4.70
C LEU A 15 -7.66 -6.54 3.20
N THR A 16 -8.56 -7.33 2.63
CA THR A 16 -8.96 -7.21 1.22
C THR A 16 -9.77 -5.94 1.00
N GLY A 17 -10.69 -5.62 1.91
CA GLY A 17 -11.42 -4.36 1.90
C GLY A 17 -10.49 -3.16 1.95
N TYR A 18 -9.47 -3.18 2.81
CA TYR A 18 -8.42 -2.17 2.83
C TYR A 18 -7.68 -2.07 1.49
N ALA A 19 -7.24 -3.20 0.92
CA ALA A 19 -6.53 -3.22 -0.36
C ALA A 19 -7.39 -2.72 -1.54
N ILE A 20 -8.71 -2.89 -1.47
CA ILE A 20 -9.63 -2.33 -2.47
C ILE A 20 -9.83 -0.83 -2.22
N LEU A 21 -10.19 -0.45 -0.99
CA LEU A 21 -10.61 0.90 -0.66
C LEU A 21 -9.45 1.89 -0.60
N ASP A 22 -8.42 1.59 0.18
CA ASP A 22 -7.25 2.48 0.27
C ASP A 22 -6.25 2.22 -0.88
N GLY A 23 -6.35 1.07 -1.57
CA GLY A 23 -5.47 0.76 -2.70
C GLY A 23 -5.58 1.75 -3.86
N PHE A 24 -6.78 2.28 -4.16
CA PHE A 24 -6.88 3.36 -5.14
C PHE A 24 -6.36 4.68 -4.58
N ASP A 25 -6.57 5.00 -3.30
CA ASP A 25 -6.04 6.22 -2.67
C ASP A 25 -4.51 6.27 -2.72
N LEU A 26 -3.87 5.16 -2.35
CA LEU A 26 -2.42 4.99 -2.46
C LEU A 26 -1.96 5.10 -3.93
N GLY A 27 -2.71 4.50 -4.86
CA GLY A 27 -2.47 4.63 -6.30
C GLY A 27 -2.51 6.08 -6.79
N VAL A 28 -3.53 6.84 -6.37
CA VAL A 28 -3.68 8.27 -6.68
C VAL A 28 -2.50 9.07 -6.13
N GLY A 29 -2.04 8.74 -4.93
CA GLY A 29 -0.82 9.32 -4.35
C GLY A 29 0.43 9.04 -5.15
N ILE A 30 0.66 7.79 -5.57
CA ILE A 30 1.82 7.44 -6.42
C ILE A 30 1.79 8.22 -7.74
N LEU A 31 0.62 8.27 -8.39
CA LEU A 31 0.45 8.99 -9.65
C LEU A 31 0.68 10.51 -9.50
N HIS A 32 0.41 11.05 -8.31
CA HIS A 32 0.61 12.47 -8.00
C HIS A 32 2.05 12.93 -8.25
N LEU A 33 3.05 12.08 -8.01
CA LEU A 33 4.46 12.37 -8.25
C LEU A 33 4.77 12.73 -9.71
N PHE A 34 3.94 12.24 -10.64
CA PHE A 34 4.12 12.45 -12.08
C PHE A 34 3.26 13.60 -12.63
N ILE A 35 2.39 14.18 -11.80
CA ILE A 35 1.55 15.32 -12.18
C ILE A 35 2.34 16.62 -11.99
N ARG A 36 2.43 17.43 -13.05
CA ARG A 36 3.17 18.70 -13.04
C ARG A 36 2.30 19.95 -12.97
N LYS A 37 1.08 19.90 -13.52
CA LYS A 37 0.18 21.07 -13.51
C LYS A 37 -0.48 21.16 -12.14
N GLU A 38 -0.46 22.35 -11.54
CA GLU A 38 -1.03 22.59 -10.20
C GLU A 38 -2.53 22.29 -10.15
N GLN A 39 -3.28 22.67 -11.20
CA GLN A 39 -4.70 22.39 -11.33
C GLN A 39 -4.98 20.87 -11.29
N ASP A 40 -4.18 20.10 -12.02
CA ASP A 40 -4.28 18.63 -12.06
C ASP A 40 -3.94 18.02 -10.67
N ARG A 41 -2.96 18.58 -9.94
CA ARG A 41 -2.60 18.13 -8.58
C ARG A 41 -3.73 18.34 -7.59
N ILE A 42 -4.36 19.50 -7.63
CA ILE A 42 -5.51 19.83 -6.78
C ILE A 42 -6.68 18.87 -7.07
N ILE A 43 -6.98 18.62 -8.35
CA ILE A 43 -8.04 17.67 -8.74
C ILE A 43 -7.72 16.27 -8.22
N ASN A 44 -6.47 15.82 -8.38
CA ASN A 44 -6.01 14.50 -7.96
C ASN A 44 -6.22 14.26 -6.46
N MET A 45 -5.83 15.22 -5.61
CA MET A 45 -6.03 15.08 -4.16
C MET A 45 -7.50 15.20 -3.76
N ARG A 46 -8.24 16.17 -4.32
CA ARG A 46 -9.67 16.36 -4.02
C ARG A 46 -10.52 15.14 -4.36
N ALA A 47 -10.11 14.35 -5.35
CA ALA A 47 -10.82 13.14 -5.74
C ALA A 47 -10.88 12.08 -4.63
N ILE A 48 -9.91 12.07 -3.69
CA ILE A 48 -9.82 11.08 -2.61
C ILE A 48 -10.04 11.67 -1.21
N SER A 49 -9.90 13.00 -1.05
CA SER A 49 -10.06 13.69 0.24
C SER A 49 -11.31 13.30 1.06
N PRO A 50 -12.51 13.08 0.48
CA PRO A 50 -13.68 12.71 1.30
C PRO A 50 -13.76 11.23 1.68
N LEU A 51 -12.85 10.37 1.18
CA LEU A 51 -12.95 8.91 1.32
C LEU A 51 -11.79 8.30 2.14
N TRP A 52 -10.57 8.86 2.01
CA TRP A 52 -9.35 8.21 2.51
C TRP A 52 -9.36 7.89 4.01
N ASP A 53 -9.86 8.80 4.85
CA ASP A 53 -9.90 8.60 6.31
C ASP A 53 -10.81 7.41 6.68
N GLY A 54 -11.94 7.28 5.98
CA GLY A 54 -12.83 6.12 6.13
C GLY A 54 -12.20 4.81 5.61
N ASN A 55 -11.35 4.89 4.60
CA ASN A 55 -10.68 3.73 4.03
C ASN A 55 -9.59 3.18 4.98
N GLU A 56 -8.89 4.04 5.72
CA GLU A 56 -7.88 3.63 6.71
C GLU A 56 -8.46 2.80 7.86
N VAL A 57 -9.75 3.00 8.20
CA VAL A 57 -10.43 2.23 9.26
C VAL A 57 -10.40 0.73 8.97
N TRP A 58 -10.36 0.31 7.70
CA TRP A 58 -10.28 -1.11 7.34
C TRP A 58 -8.94 -1.75 7.73
N LEU A 59 -7.83 -1.00 7.66
CA LEU A 59 -6.54 -1.46 8.14
C LEU A 59 -6.55 -1.62 9.66
N ILE A 60 -7.15 -0.65 10.37
CA ILE A 60 -7.30 -0.68 11.82
C ILE A 60 -8.17 -1.88 12.24
N ALA A 61 -9.28 -2.11 11.56
CA ALA A 61 -10.16 -3.25 11.81
C ALA A 61 -9.46 -4.60 11.55
N GLY A 62 -8.71 -4.73 10.45
CA GLY A 62 -7.94 -5.93 10.14
C GLY A 62 -6.86 -6.22 11.19
N THR A 63 -6.12 -5.18 11.58
CA THR A 63 -5.06 -5.29 12.61
C THR A 63 -5.67 -5.57 13.99
N GLY A 64 -6.79 -4.93 14.33
CA GLY A 64 -7.53 -5.16 15.57
C GLY A 64 -8.12 -6.57 15.64
N SER A 65 -8.59 -7.11 14.51
CA SER A 65 -9.05 -8.50 14.41
C SER A 65 -7.92 -9.50 14.71
N LEU A 66 -6.72 -9.27 14.15
CA LEU A 66 -5.53 -10.05 14.47
C LEU A 66 -5.20 -9.99 15.97
N PHE A 67 -5.22 -8.80 16.57
CA PHE A 67 -4.98 -8.63 18.00
C PHE A 67 -5.99 -9.37 18.87
N ALA A 68 -7.29 -9.25 18.56
CA ALA A 68 -8.37 -9.79 19.37
C ALA A 68 -8.50 -11.32 19.28
N VAL A 69 -8.31 -11.88 18.09
CA VAL A 69 -8.61 -13.30 17.82
C VAL A 69 -7.36 -14.15 17.62
N PHE A 70 -6.28 -13.56 17.08
CA PHE A 70 -5.03 -14.26 16.78
C PHE A 70 -3.82 -13.57 17.45
N PRO A 71 -3.82 -13.42 18.79
CA PRO A 71 -2.84 -12.59 19.50
C PRO A 71 -1.39 -13.04 19.30
N LEU A 72 -1.16 -14.35 19.16
CA LEU A 72 0.17 -14.88 18.86
C LEU A 72 0.64 -14.46 17.46
N ALA A 73 -0.22 -14.58 16.45
CA ALA A 73 0.10 -14.13 15.09
C ALA A 73 0.35 -12.61 15.06
N TYR A 74 -0.49 -11.84 15.75
CA TYR A 74 -0.31 -10.39 15.89
C TYR A 74 1.06 -10.04 16.49
N ALA A 75 1.42 -10.64 17.64
CA ALA A 75 2.67 -10.37 18.32
C ALA A 75 3.89 -10.77 17.47
N THR A 76 3.85 -11.94 16.85
CA THR A 76 4.94 -12.44 16.00
C THR A 76 5.11 -11.61 14.73
N ILE A 77 4.03 -11.25 14.03
CA ILE A 77 4.09 -10.44 12.80
C ILE A 77 4.64 -9.04 13.09
N LEU A 78 4.11 -8.35 14.10
CA LEU A 78 4.56 -6.99 14.44
C LEU A 78 5.99 -6.96 14.96
N SER A 79 6.40 -7.96 15.76
CA SER A 79 7.78 -8.03 16.26
C SER A 79 8.76 -8.36 15.14
N ALA A 80 8.44 -9.31 14.26
CA ALA A 80 9.30 -9.67 13.12
C ALA A 80 9.48 -8.51 12.14
N PHE A 81 8.41 -7.75 11.89
CA PHE A 81 8.41 -6.64 10.95
C PHE A 81 8.55 -5.28 11.62
N TYR A 82 9.06 -5.20 12.86
CA TYR A 82 9.07 -3.97 13.66
C TYR A 82 9.53 -2.73 12.88
N LEU A 83 10.70 -2.79 12.22
CA LEU A 83 11.21 -1.66 11.46
C LEU A 83 10.34 -1.33 10.23
N LEU A 84 9.89 -2.35 9.48
CA LEU A 84 9.02 -2.15 8.31
C LEU A 84 7.67 -1.54 8.71
N PHE A 85 7.10 -1.96 9.85
CA PHE A 85 5.88 -1.37 10.40
C PHE A 85 6.08 0.08 10.82
N ILE A 86 7.17 0.41 11.51
CA ILE A 86 7.46 1.81 11.87
C ILE A 86 7.58 2.67 10.61
N MET A 87 8.31 2.20 9.59
CA MET A 87 8.42 2.90 8.31
C MET A 87 7.07 3.05 7.60
N LEU A 88 6.23 2.02 7.65
CA LEU A 88 4.87 2.05 7.10
C LEU A 88 4.01 3.09 7.83
N LEU A 89 4.01 3.10 9.16
CA LEU A 89 3.26 4.06 9.96
C LEU A 89 3.67 5.50 9.65
N PHE A 90 4.98 5.78 9.59
CA PHE A 90 5.45 7.11 9.16
C PHE A 90 4.99 7.44 7.74
N SER A 91 5.05 6.49 6.81
CA SER A 91 4.61 6.70 5.43
C SER A 91 3.11 7.03 5.34
N LEU A 92 2.27 6.35 6.11
CA LEU A 92 0.83 6.61 6.21
C LEU A 92 0.55 7.95 6.90
N ILE A 93 1.25 8.27 7.99
CA ILE A 93 1.13 9.57 8.67
C ILE A 93 1.49 10.69 7.70
N PHE A 94 2.64 10.62 7.03
CA PHE A 94 3.07 11.63 6.06
C PHE A 94 2.07 11.79 4.92
N ARG A 95 1.47 10.70 4.45
CA ARG A 95 0.38 10.74 3.45
C ARG A 95 -0.82 11.53 3.98
N ALA A 96 -1.37 11.15 5.13
CA ALA A 96 -2.54 11.75 5.75
C ALA A 96 -2.35 13.27 5.98
N ILE A 97 -1.25 13.64 6.64
CA ILE A 97 -0.98 15.04 6.95
C ILE A 97 -0.69 15.87 5.70
N SER A 98 -0.16 15.27 4.63
CA SER A 98 0.04 15.98 3.35
C SER A 98 -1.28 16.40 2.73
N ILE A 99 -2.33 15.58 2.83
CA ILE A 99 -3.67 15.89 2.32
C ILE A 99 -4.25 17.10 3.07
N GLU A 100 -4.11 17.12 4.39
CA GLU A 100 -4.67 18.16 5.27
C GLU A 100 -3.89 19.48 5.25
N PHE A 101 -2.54 19.41 5.21
CA PHE A 101 -1.69 20.59 5.37
C PHE A 101 -1.35 21.31 4.06
N ARG A 102 -1.39 20.63 2.91
CA ARG A 102 -0.95 21.21 1.64
C ARG A 102 -1.54 22.58 1.35
N ASN A 103 -2.84 22.77 1.60
CA ASN A 103 -3.56 24.01 1.28
C ASN A 103 -3.64 25.00 2.45
N LYS A 104 -2.94 24.74 3.57
CA LYS A 104 -2.91 25.64 4.74
C LYS A 104 -1.97 26.84 4.54
N GLU A 105 -1.00 26.70 3.64
CA GLU A 105 -0.06 27.76 3.27
C GLU A 105 0.08 27.80 1.74
N SER A 106 0.19 29.02 1.20
CA SER A 106 0.21 29.32 -0.23
C SER A 106 1.61 29.27 -0.87
N SER A 107 2.66 29.23 -0.04
CA SER A 107 4.05 29.14 -0.50
C SER A 107 4.31 27.91 -1.38
N GLN A 108 5.01 28.10 -2.50
CA GLN A 108 5.34 27.03 -3.43
C GLN A 108 6.18 25.92 -2.79
N ASN A 109 7.13 26.29 -1.91
CA ASN A 109 7.96 25.31 -1.19
C ASN A 109 7.13 24.45 -0.24
N TRP A 110 6.11 25.03 0.39
CA TRP A 110 5.20 24.33 1.28
C TRP A 110 4.35 23.31 0.50
N GLN A 111 3.72 23.74 -0.59
CA GLN A 111 2.92 22.85 -1.43
C GLN A 111 3.78 21.73 -2.02
N HIS A 112 5.00 22.03 -2.47
CA HIS A 112 5.90 21.03 -3.02
C HIS A 112 6.32 19.97 -1.99
N LEU A 113 6.60 20.38 -0.74
CA LEU A 113 6.91 19.45 0.35
C LEU A 113 5.77 18.45 0.57
N TRP A 114 4.53 18.94 0.62
CA TRP A 114 3.36 18.09 0.85
C TRP A 114 2.96 17.28 -0.39
N ASP A 115 3.21 17.78 -1.61
CA ASP A 115 3.06 16.97 -2.83
C ASP A 115 4.00 15.74 -2.80
N LEU A 116 5.25 15.96 -2.38
CA LEU A 116 6.22 14.87 -2.21
C LEU A 116 5.85 13.96 -1.06
N GLY A 117 5.41 14.49 0.09
CA GLY A 117 4.95 13.71 1.23
C GLY A 117 3.77 12.80 0.88
N PHE A 118 2.78 13.32 0.15
CA PHE A 118 1.64 12.55 -0.32
C PHE A 118 2.06 11.41 -1.26
N GLY A 119 2.89 11.72 -2.25
CA GLY A 119 3.31 10.73 -3.23
C GLY A 119 4.30 9.69 -2.71
N LEU A 120 5.33 10.12 -1.99
CA LEU A 120 6.33 9.22 -1.40
C LEU A 120 5.75 8.40 -0.24
N GLY A 121 4.85 8.98 0.57
CA GLY A 121 4.14 8.25 1.61
C GLY A 121 3.28 7.14 1.01
N SER A 122 2.57 7.42 -0.08
CA SER A 122 1.74 6.43 -0.77
C SER A 122 2.57 5.33 -1.45
N LEU A 123 3.67 5.71 -2.11
CA LEU A 123 4.61 4.77 -2.74
C LEU A 123 5.26 3.86 -1.69
N SER A 124 5.78 4.44 -0.62
CA SER A 124 6.47 3.70 0.44
C SER A 124 5.52 2.75 1.14
N SER A 125 4.31 3.20 1.49
CA SER A 125 3.31 2.36 2.14
C SER A 125 2.93 1.16 1.26
N SER A 126 2.64 1.39 -0.02
CA SER A 126 2.29 0.34 -0.99
C SER A 126 3.40 -0.70 -1.12
N PHE A 127 4.65 -0.25 -1.26
CA PHE A 127 5.81 -1.13 -1.37
C PHE A 127 6.05 -1.93 -0.09
N LEU A 128 6.01 -1.28 1.08
CA LEU A 128 6.25 -1.93 2.37
C LEU A 128 5.19 -2.99 2.69
N PHE A 129 3.92 -2.75 2.37
CA PHE A 129 2.88 -3.78 2.48
C PHE A 129 3.20 -5.02 1.66
N GLY A 130 3.61 -4.84 0.40
CA GLY A 130 4.00 -5.97 -0.45
C GLY A 130 5.26 -6.68 0.02
N VAL A 131 6.27 -5.96 0.55
CA VAL A 131 7.45 -6.59 1.14
C VAL A 131 7.08 -7.46 2.34
N MET A 132 6.23 -6.97 3.24
CA MET A 132 5.76 -7.76 4.38
C MET A 132 4.97 -8.98 3.90
N LEU A 133 4.05 -8.80 2.95
CA LEU A 133 3.28 -9.91 2.38
C LEU A 133 4.17 -10.97 1.72
N GLY A 134 5.18 -10.56 0.96
CA GLY A 134 6.12 -11.48 0.33
C GLY A 134 6.93 -12.30 1.33
N ASN A 135 7.30 -11.71 2.48
CA ASN A 135 7.94 -12.47 3.56
C ASN A 135 6.96 -13.41 4.28
N ILE A 136 5.69 -13.03 4.42
CA ILE A 136 4.66 -13.92 4.96
C ILE A 136 4.48 -15.14 4.04
N ILE A 137 4.40 -14.92 2.72
CA ILE A 137 4.25 -16.00 1.73
C ILE A 137 5.48 -16.91 1.71
N LYS A 138 6.69 -16.33 1.71
CA LYS A 138 7.95 -17.08 1.75
C LYS A 138 8.15 -17.86 3.06
N GLY A 139 7.53 -17.40 4.14
CA GLY A 139 7.76 -17.86 5.49
C GLY A 139 8.88 -17.07 6.18
N LEU A 140 8.66 -16.79 7.47
CA LEU A 140 9.61 -16.08 8.32
C LEU A 140 10.43 -17.10 9.14
N PRO A 141 11.75 -16.90 9.30
CA PRO A 141 12.58 -17.68 10.21
C PRO A 141 12.25 -17.33 11.67
N ILE A 142 11.18 -17.94 12.18
CA ILE A 142 10.69 -17.77 13.54
C ILE A 142 11.14 -18.98 14.38
N ASN A 143 11.70 -18.73 15.55
CA ASN A 143 12.11 -19.81 16.47
C ASN A 143 10.90 -20.42 17.20
N LYS A 144 11.12 -21.44 18.04
CA LYS A 144 10.03 -22.11 18.79
C LYS A 144 9.29 -21.21 19.78
N GLU A 145 9.88 -20.09 20.17
CA GLU A 145 9.26 -19.09 21.05
C GLU A 145 8.47 -18.02 20.29
N GLY A 146 8.38 -18.09 18.95
CA GLY A 146 7.69 -17.07 18.15
C GLY A 146 8.52 -15.82 17.87
N ILE A 147 9.84 -15.88 18.13
CA ILE A 147 10.77 -14.76 17.98
C ILE A 147 11.44 -14.85 16.60
N PHE A 148 11.47 -13.72 15.90
CA PHE A 148 12.21 -13.58 14.65
C PHE A 148 13.72 -13.64 14.93
N ALA A 149 14.39 -14.65 14.36
CA ALA A 149 15.78 -14.99 14.68
C ALA A 149 16.76 -14.59 13.55
N SER A 150 16.48 -13.51 12.82
CA SER A 150 17.23 -13.13 11.63
C SER A 150 17.45 -11.62 11.52
N ASP A 151 18.33 -11.22 10.60
CA ASP A 151 18.62 -9.81 10.35
C ASP A 151 17.50 -9.15 9.54
N ILE A 152 17.15 -7.91 9.89
CA ILE A 152 16.09 -7.12 9.24
C ILE A 152 16.37 -6.95 7.74
N ILE A 153 17.65 -6.88 7.33
CA ILE A 153 18.04 -6.74 5.92
C ILE A 153 17.57 -7.94 5.09
N LEU A 154 17.44 -9.13 5.69
CA LEU A 154 16.98 -10.34 5.01
C LEU A 154 15.48 -10.29 4.68
N LEU A 155 14.72 -9.37 5.29
CA LEU A 155 13.34 -9.07 4.90
C LEU A 155 13.27 -8.37 3.53
N LEU A 156 14.35 -7.72 3.08
CA LEU A 156 14.49 -7.13 1.75
C LEU A 156 15.17 -8.12 0.78
N ASN A 157 14.66 -9.35 0.74
CA ASN A 157 15.12 -10.34 -0.22
C ASN A 157 14.47 -10.14 -1.61
N PRO A 158 15.05 -10.70 -2.69
CA PRO A 158 14.54 -10.47 -4.05
C PRO A 158 13.06 -10.82 -4.23
N TYR A 159 12.59 -11.85 -3.53
CA TYR A 159 11.18 -12.27 -3.61
C TYR A 159 10.25 -11.27 -2.93
N SER A 160 10.54 -10.84 -1.70
CA SER A 160 9.71 -9.84 -1.03
C SER A 160 9.72 -8.50 -1.74
N ILE A 161 10.85 -8.08 -2.31
CA ILE A 161 10.95 -6.88 -3.15
C ILE A 161 10.04 -7.03 -4.38
N LEU A 162 10.05 -8.18 -5.05
CA LEU A 162 9.19 -8.44 -6.20
C LEU A 162 7.70 -8.36 -5.84
N ILE A 163 7.29 -8.92 -4.69
CA ILE A 163 5.91 -8.77 -4.20
C ILE A 163 5.61 -7.31 -3.83
N GLY A 164 6.57 -6.57 -3.27
CA GLY A 164 6.51 -5.13 -3.07
C GLY A 164 6.20 -4.37 -4.36
N LEU A 165 6.92 -4.67 -5.44
CA LEU A 165 6.70 -4.08 -6.76
C LEU A 165 5.36 -4.50 -7.37
N LEU A 166 4.93 -5.75 -7.16
CA LEU A 166 3.63 -6.23 -7.59
C LEU A 166 2.50 -5.42 -6.94
N ILE A 167 2.50 -5.27 -5.62
CA ILE A 167 1.48 -4.48 -4.91
C ILE A 167 1.52 -3.01 -5.35
N LEU A 168 2.72 -2.44 -5.49
CA LEU A 168 2.90 -1.08 -5.97
C LEU A 168 2.26 -0.87 -7.36
N THR A 169 2.47 -1.79 -8.30
CA THR A 169 1.91 -1.69 -9.65
C THR A 169 0.40 -1.90 -9.67
N ILE A 170 -0.13 -2.83 -8.86
CA ILE A 170 -1.58 -3.04 -8.71
C ILE A 170 -2.25 -1.78 -8.18
N PHE A 171 -1.73 -1.17 -7.11
CA PHE A 171 -2.32 0.03 -6.53
C PHE A 171 -2.19 1.23 -7.46
N THR A 172 -1.04 1.41 -8.12
CA THR A 172 -0.87 2.47 -9.15
C THR A 172 -1.91 2.33 -10.26
N MET A 173 -2.14 1.10 -10.75
CA MET A 173 -3.17 0.81 -11.75
C MET A 173 -4.57 1.11 -11.21
N HIS A 174 -4.88 0.69 -9.98
CA HIS A 174 -6.17 0.93 -9.34
C HIS A 174 -6.48 2.43 -9.19
N GLY A 175 -5.52 3.21 -8.69
CA GLY A 175 -5.66 4.67 -8.60
C GLY A 175 -5.82 5.34 -9.96
N GLY A 176 -5.13 4.86 -11.00
CA GLY A 176 -5.29 5.35 -12.37
C GLY A 176 -6.68 5.07 -12.95
N ILE A 177 -7.22 3.88 -12.70
CA ILE A 177 -8.58 3.50 -13.10
C ILE A 177 -9.59 4.40 -12.38
N TYR A 178 -9.45 4.56 -11.07
CA TYR A 178 -10.29 5.45 -10.26
C TYR A 178 -10.27 6.89 -10.81
N MET A 179 -9.08 7.44 -11.07
CA MET A 179 -8.95 8.81 -11.59
C MET A 179 -9.51 8.96 -13.01
N THR A 180 -9.45 7.92 -13.84
CA THR A 180 -10.08 7.93 -15.17
C THR A 180 -11.60 8.07 -15.05
N LEU A 181 -12.22 7.52 -14.00
CA LEU A 181 -13.66 7.66 -13.72
C LEU A 181 -14.02 9.00 -13.08
N LYS A 182 -13.06 9.70 -12.47
CA LYS A 182 -13.28 10.97 -11.73
C LYS A 182 -12.87 12.22 -12.49
N THR A 183 -12.26 12.08 -13.66
CA THR A 183 -11.73 13.21 -14.42
C THR A 183 -12.13 13.12 -15.88
N ASP A 184 -12.11 14.27 -16.55
CA ASP A 184 -12.44 14.41 -17.97
C ASP A 184 -11.31 15.12 -18.74
N GLY A 185 -11.37 15.03 -20.07
CA GLY A 185 -10.48 15.75 -20.98
C GLY A 185 -9.01 15.38 -20.83
N VAL A 186 -8.13 16.39 -20.78
CA VAL A 186 -6.67 16.20 -20.82
C VAL A 186 -6.16 15.41 -19.61
N LEU A 187 -6.74 15.58 -18.42
CA LEU A 187 -6.31 14.85 -17.24
C LEU A 187 -6.72 13.38 -17.34
N GLN A 188 -7.94 13.10 -17.81
CA GLN A 188 -8.42 11.73 -18.03
C GLN A 188 -7.53 10.96 -19.00
N GLU A 189 -7.13 11.58 -20.12
CA GLU A 189 -6.23 10.94 -21.09
C GLU A 189 -4.85 10.63 -20.50
N LYS A 190 -4.31 11.52 -19.65
CA LYS A 190 -3.08 11.22 -18.90
C LYS A 190 -3.27 10.02 -17.96
N MET A 191 -4.40 9.95 -17.26
CA MET A 191 -4.69 8.83 -16.35
C MET A 191 -4.86 7.52 -17.10
N ARG A 192 -5.55 7.51 -18.25
CA ARG A 192 -5.63 6.35 -19.16
C ARG A 192 -4.26 5.85 -19.59
N ARG A 193 -3.35 6.77 -19.95
CA ARG A 193 -1.97 6.41 -20.28
C ARG A 193 -1.23 5.81 -19.08
N SER A 194 -1.38 6.38 -17.90
CA SER A 194 -0.81 5.83 -16.67
C SER A 194 -1.36 4.43 -16.34
N VAL A 195 -2.65 4.19 -16.57
CA VAL A 195 -3.28 2.86 -16.44
C VAL A 195 -2.64 1.87 -17.41
N PHE A 196 -2.46 2.25 -18.67
CA PHE A 196 -1.83 1.36 -19.66
C PHE A 196 -0.39 0.98 -19.27
N VAL A 197 0.42 1.95 -18.83
CA VAL A 197 1.80 1.69 -18.38
C VAL A 197 1.83 0.82 -17.13
N SER A 198 1.00 1.12 -16.14
CA SER A 198 0.92 0.34 -14.89
C SER A 198 0.36 -1.06 -15.13
N TRP A 199 -0.53 -1.27 -16.10
CA TRP A 199 -1.02 -2.59 -16.51
C TRP A 199 0.09 -3.46 -17.11
N ILE A 200 0.95 -2.90 -17.98
CA ILE A 200 2.12 -3.62 -18.49
C ILE A 200 3.07 -3.99 -17.33
N ALA A 201 3.36 -3.04 -16.44
CA ALA A 201 4.22 -3.29 -15.28
C ALA A 201 3.62 -4.35 -14.33
N PHE A 202 2.30 -4.34 -14.15
CA PHE A 202 1.56 -5.36 -13.41
C PHE A 202 1.73 -6.74 -14.05
N ILE A 203 1.53 -6.89 -15.35
CA ILE A 203 1.70 -8.18 -16.03
C ILE A 203 3.11 -8.74 -15.82
N ILE A 204 4.13 -7.88 -15.97
CA ILE A 204 5.54 -8.28 -15.81
C ILE A 204 5.80 -8.72 -14.36
N THR A 205 5.44 -7.89 -13.38
CA THR A 205 5.67 -8.19 -11.96
C THR A 205 4.85 -9.40 -11.48
N TYR A 206 3.61 -9.55 -11.94
CA TYR A 206 2.73 -10.67 -11.62
C TYR A 206 3.26 -11.98 -12.19
N SER A 207 3.63 -12.01 -13.47
CA SER A 207 4.20 -13.20 -14.11
C SER A 207 5.51 -13.61 -13.43
N SER A 208 6.36 -12.64 -13.13
CA SER A 208 7.62 -12.87 -12.41
C SER A 208 7.37 -13.39 -10.99
N ALA A 209 6.36 -12.85 -10.29
CA ALA A 209 5.99 -13.27 -8.94
C ALA A 209 5.45 -14.71 -8.92
N ILE A 210 4.61 -15.10 -9.89
CA ILE A 210 4.15 -16.49 -10.04
C ILE A 210 5.35 -17.43 -10.22
N ILE A 211 6.22 -17.12 -11.20
CA ILE A 211 7.40 -17.96 -11.49
C ILE A 211 8.28 -18.09 -10.24
N SER A 212 8.55 -16.98 -9.55
CA SER A 212 9.37 -16.98 -8.34
C SER A 212 8.72 -17.77 -7.19
N THR A 213 7.39 -17.70 -7.07
CA THR A 213 6.65 -18.45 -6.04
C THR A 213 6.78 -19.96 -6.25
N LEU A 214 6.67 -20.42 -7.50
CA LEU A 214 6.84 -21.84 -7.85
C LEU A 214 8.26 -22.36 -7.55
N ILE A 215 9.28 -21.48 -7.57
CA ILE A 215 10.66 -21.86 -7.28
C ILE A 215 10.91 -21.94 -5.76
N ILE A 216 10.32 -21.03 -4.99
CA ILE A 216 10.58 -20.86 -3.56
C ILE A 216 9.72 -21.81 -2.70
N SER A 217 8.50 -22.10 -3.15
CA SER A 217 7.57 -23.02 -2.50
C SER A 217 7.07 -24.06 -3.54
N PRO A 218 7.94 -24.98 -3.99
CA PRO A 218 7.59 -26.00 -4.97
C PRO A 218 6.55 -27.02 -4.46
#